data_AF-A0A7K8NH16-F1
#
_entry.id   AF-A0A7K8NH16-F1
#
_cell.length_a   1.000
_cell.length_b   1.000
_cell.length_c   1.000
_cell.angle_alpha   90.00
_cell.angle_beta   90.00
_cell.angle_gamma   90.00
#
_symmetry.space_group_name_H-M   'P 1'
#
loop_
_entity.id
_entity.type
_entity.pdbx_description
1 polymer ?
#
loop_
_entity_poly.entity_id
_entity_poly.type
_entity_poly.pdbx_seq_one_letter_code
_entity_poly.pdbx_strand_id
1 'polypeptide(L)'
;KKDIPVANFTIHEIYCSRNIGVCRYCSESIPKTEMKNHIESEHVQVTCKCGMKMEKSLLEDHEASACPLRPAVCQHCDIQLTFNKLHDHESYCGARTETCSGCGLNVMVKDLKEHPRVCG
;
A
#
# COMPACT_ATOMS: atom_id res chain seq x y z
N LYS A 1 20.57 -16.31 -14.23
CA LYS A 1 21.24 -17.34 -15.07
C LYS A 1 22.66 -16.87 -15.33
N LYS A 2 23.67 -17.57 -14.81
CA LYS A 2 25.08 -17.30 -15.17
C LYS A 2 25.39 -18.07 -16.44
N ASP A 3 26.10 -17.44 -17.37
CA ASP A 3 26.59 -18.07 -18.59
C ASP A 3 27.70 -19.05 -18.21
N ILE A 4 27.52 -20.35 -18.47
CA ILE A 4 28.45 -21.39 -18.05
C ILE A 4 28.93 -22.15 -19.27
N PRO A 5 30.26 -22.25 -19.48
CA PRO A 5 30.83 -23.02 -20.58
C PRO A 5 30.30 -24.45 -20.58
N VAL A 6 29.90 -24.94 -21.76
CA VAL A 6 29.27 -26.26 -21.97
C VAL A 6 30.06 -27.41 -21.31
N ALA A 7 31.40 -27.33 -21.31
CA ALA A 7 32.28 -28.33 -20.71
C ALA A 7 32.09 -28.52 -19.20
N ASN A 8 31.65 -27.48 -18.49
CA ASN A 8 31.46 -27.49 -17.03
C ASN A 8 29.98 -27.54 -16.63
N PHE A 9 29.07 -27.65 -17.60
CA PHE A 9 27.63 -27.64 -17.36
C PHE A 9 27.19 -28.83 -16.48
N THR A 10 27.70 -30.04 -16.74
CA THR A 10 27.37 -31.25 -15.94
C THR A 10 27.78 -31.11 -14.47
N ILE A 11 28.94 -30.52 -14.21
CA ILE A 11 29.44 -30.30 -12.84
C ILE A 11 28.64 -29.17 -12.18
N HIS A 12 28.38 -28.09 -12.91
CA HIS A 12 27.54 -27.01 -12.42
C HIS A 12 26.12 -27.50 -12.11
N GLU A 13 25.51 -28.32 -12.94
CA GLU A 13 24.15 -28.84 -12.74
C GLU A 13 24.06 -29.66 -11.44
N ILE A 14 25.04 -30.52 -11.17
CA ILE A 14 25.12 -31.28 -9.91
C ILE A 14 25.32 -30.34 -8.72
N TYR A 15 26.22 -29.36 -8.82
CA TYR A 15 26.46 -28.38 -7.76
C TYR A 15 25.25 -27.47 -7.52
N CYS A 16 24.60 -27.01 -8.58
CA CYS A 16 23.43 -26.16 -8.61
C CYS A 16 22.24 -26.90 -7.99
N SER A 17 21.98 -28.14 -8.41
CA SER A 17 20.92 -28.98 -7.84
C SER A 17 21.13 -29.29 -6.35
N ARG A 18 22.39 -29.49 -5.92
CA ARG A 18 22.71 -29.75 -4.52
C ARG A 18 22.65 -28.50 -3.65
N ASN A 19 23.03 -27.34 -4.18
CA ASN A 19 23.23 -26.11 -3.42
C ASN A 19 22.12 -25.07 -3.60
N ILE A 20 21.22 -25.23 -4.57
CA ILE A 20 20.03 -24.38 -4.74
C ILE A 20 18.83 -25.06 -4.07
N GLY A 21 18.10 -24.30 -3.25
CA GLY A 21 16.81 -24.69 -2.70
C GLY A 21 15.70 -23.85 -3.32
N VAL A 22 14.48 -24.36 -3.32
CA VAL A 22 13.30 -23.61 -3.75
C VAL A 22 12.65 -22.99 -2.51
N CYS A 23 12.40 -21.68 -2.53
CA CYS A 23 11.72 -21.00 -1.44
C CYS A 23 10.25 -21.47 -1.36
N ARG A 24 9.75 -21.77 -0.17
CA ARG A 24 8.37 -22.27 0.00
C ARG A 24 7.31 -21.17 -0.10
N TYR A 25 7.71 -19.91 -0.01
CA TYR A 25 6.81 -18.76 -0.01
C TYR A 25 6.62 -18.19 -1.42
N CYS A 26 7.71 -18.00 -2.18
CA CYS A 26 7.68 -17.45 -3.54
C CYS A 26 8.01 -18.45 -4.66
N SER A 27 8.40 -19.69 -4.33
CA SER A 27 8.85 -20.71 -5.28
C SER A 27 10.09 -20.34 -6.10
N GLU A 28 10.87 -19.33 -5.69
CA GLU A 28 12.12 -18.97 -6.35
C GLU A 28 13.27 -19.91 -6.00
N SER A 29 14.15 -20.13 -6.98
CA SER A 29 15.33 -20.97 -6.83
C SER A 29 16.48 -20.14 -6.25
N ILE A 30 16.71 -20.26 -4.94
CA ILE A 30 17.69 -19.48 -4.18
C ILE A 30 18.78 -20.41 -3.63
N PRO A 31 20.08 -20.03 -3.67
CA PRO A 31 21.13 -20.81 -3.02
C PRO A 31 20.79 -21.06 -1.54
N LYS A 32 20.98 -22.29 -1.05
CA LYS A 32 20.69 -22.67 0.34
C LYS A 32 21.43 -21.79 1.36
N THR A 33 22.63 -21.33 1.00
CA THR A 33 23.42 -20.37 1.79
C THR A 33 22.71 -19.03 1.95
N GLU A 34 22.01 -18.58 0.91
CA GLU A 34 21.30 -17.29 0.85
C GLU A 34 19.82 -17.42 1.23
N MET A 35 19.26 -18.64 1.30
CA MET A 35 17.85 -18.89 1.60
C MET A 35 17.41 -18.23 2.91
N LYS A 36 18.27 -18.27 3.93
CA LYS A 36 18.00 -17.63 5.22
C LYS A 36 17.88 -16.11 5.06
N ASN A 37 18.81 -15.49 4.33
CA ASN A 37 18.83 -14.06 4.08
C ASN A 37 17.62 -13.62 3.23
N HIS A 38 17.26 -14.39 2.20
CA HIS A 38 16.06 -14.18 1.39
C HIS A 38 14.78 -14.21 2.24
N ILE A 39 14.62 -15.21 3.13
CA ILE A 39 13.46 -15.28 4.02
C ILE A 39 13.43 -14.10 4.99
N GLU A 40 14.58 -13.72 5.57
CA GLU A 40 14.69 -12.58 6.50
C GLU A 40 14.51 -11.21 5.81
N SER A 41 14.82 -11.10 4.52
CA SER A 41 14.67 -9.85 3.76
C SER A 41 13.26 -9.70 3.17
N GLU A 42 12.74 -10.75 2.53
CA GLU A 42 11.56 -10.70 1.66
C GLU A 42 10.30 -11.28 2.31
N HIS A 43 10.46 -12.37 3.09
CA HIS A 43 9.37 -13.12 3.70
C HIS A 43 9.27 -12.94 5.22
N VAL A 44 9.99 -11.95 5.76
CA VAL A 44 9.89 -11.65 7.19
C VAL A 44 8.51 -11.12 7.52
N GLN A 45 7.89 -11.71 8.53
CA GLN A 45 6.59 -11.27 9.00
C GLN A 45 6.76 -9.98 9.80
N VAL A 46 6.20 -8.89 9.26
CA VAL A 46 6.20 -7.56 9.86
C VAL A 46 4.80 -7.21 10.33
N THR A 47 4.72 -6.33 11.32
CA THR A 47 3.44 -5.80 11.82
C THR A 47 3.29 -4.38 11.30
N CYS A 48 2.25 -4.12 10.52
CA CYS A 48 1.92 -2.78 10.06
C CYS A 48 1.46 -1.91 11.24
N LYS A 49 1.56 -0.58 11.11
CA LYS A 49 1.05 0.39 12.09
C LYS A 49 -0.45 0.22 12.38
N CYS A 50 -1.20 -0.40 11.45
CA CYS A 50 -2.61 -0.74 11.64
C CYS A 50 -2.85 -1.97 12.55
N GLY A 51 -1.80 -2.69 12.94
CA GLY A 51 -1.86 -3.89 13.77
C GLY A 51 -1.96 -5.21 13.00
N MET A 52 -2.11 -5.17 11.66
CA MET A 52 -2.10 -6.39 10.83
C MET A 52 -0.68 -6.94 10.66
N LYS A 53 -0.56 -8.26 10.70
CA LYS A 53 0.70 -8.97 10.43
C LYS A 53 0.72 -9.46 9.00
N MET A 54 1.79 -9.15 8.26
CA MET A 54 1.96 -9.57 6.87
C MET A 54 3.44 -9.68 6.51
N GLU A 55 3.73 -10.18 5.32
CA GLU A 55 5.11 -10.24 4.82
C GLU A 55 5.63 -8.83 4.47
N LYS A 56 6.93 -8.61 4.67
CA LYS A 56 7.56 -7.32 4.38
C LYS A 56 7.39 -6.89 2.92
N SER A 57 7.45 -7.83 1.98
CA SER A 57 7.16 -7.58 0.56
C SER A 57 5.74 -7.04 0.31
N LEU A 58 4.77 -7.44 1.12
CA LEU A 58 3.38 -6.99 1.02
C LEU A 58 3.11 -5.72 1.84
N LEU A 59 3.99 -5.35 2.77
CA LEU A 59 3.80 -4.18 3.62
C LEU A 59 3.76 -2.89 2.79
N GLU A 60 4.64 -2.75 1.80
CA GLU A 60 4.69 -1.55 0.95
C GLU A 60 3.40 -1.36 0.14
N ASP A 61 2.91 -2.43 -0.50
CA ASP A 61 1.63 -2.42 -1.22
C ASP A 61 0.46 -2.12 -0.29
N HIS A 62 0.47 -2.71 0.92
CA HIS A 62 -0.54 -2.45 1.92
C HIS A 62 -0.53 -1.00 2.38
N GLU A 63 0.62 -0.42 2.73
CA GLU A 63 0.71 0.99 3.14
C GLU A 63 0.25 1.95 2.03
N ALA A 64 0.45 1.58 0.75
CA ALA A 64 0.02 2.37 -0.39
C ALA A 64 -1.49 2.27 -0.67
N SER A 65 -2.07 1.06 -0.62
CA SER A 65 -3.42 0.80 -1.15
C SER A 65 -4.44 0.33 -0.11
N ALA A 66 -4.04 -0.61 0.76
CA ALA A 66 -4.98 -1.38 1.58
C ALA A 66 -5.02 -0.92 3.06
N CYS A 67 -4.04 -0.15 3.52
CA CYS A 67 -3.90 0.18 4.92
C CYS A 67 -5.04 1.11 5.38
N PRO A 68 -5.83 0.73 6.38
CA PRO A 68 -6.91 1.58 6.89
C PRO A 68 -6.38 2.84 7.60
N LEU A 69 -5.10 2.84 8.00
CA LEU A 69 -4.43 4.00 8.57
C LEU A 69 -3.67 4.84 7.54
N ARG A 70 -3.79 4.52 6.23
CA ARG A 70 -3.16 5.32 5.19
C ARG A 70 -3.60 6.79 5.29
N PRO A 71 -2.69 7.75 5.08
CA PRO A 71 -3.03 9.16 5.09
C PRO A 71 -3.94 9.47 3.90
N ALA A 72 -5.07 10.11 4.16
CA ALA A 72 -6.04 10.53 3.17
C ALA A 72 -6.52 11.96 3.49
N VAL A 73 -6.81 12.73 2.45
CA VAL A 73 -7.19 14.15 2.57
C VAL A 73 -8.69 14.29 2.37
N CYS A 74 -9.33 15.07 3.25
CA CYS A 74 -10.75 15.39 3.10
C CYS A 74 -10.99 16.31 1.91
N GLN A 75 -11.89 15.92 1.01
CA GLN A 75 -12.25 16.68 -0.19
C GLN A 75 -13.14 17.92 0.05
N HIS A 76 -13.48 18.18 1.32
CA HIS A 76 -14.33 19.29 1.76
C HIS A 76 -13.56 20.36 2.54
N CYS A 77 -12.45 20.00 3.21
CA CYS A 77 -11.68 20.92 4.06
C CYS A 77 -10.15 20.75 3.95
N ASP A 78 -9.68 19.86 3.07
CA ASP A 78 -8.26 19.61 2.78
C ASP A 78 -7.42 19.16 4.00
N ILE A 79 -8.06 18.72 5.08
CA ILE A 79 -7.38 18.19 6.26
C ILE A 79 -6.89 16.76 6.00
N GLN A 80 -5.64 16.47 6.37
CA GLN A 80 -5.06 15.13 6.33
C GLN A 80 -5.47 14.30 7.56
N LEU A 81 -6.09 13.16 7.32
CA LEU A 81 -6.60 12.22 8.32
C LEU A 81 -6.21 10.77 7.95
N THR A 82 -6.47 9.81 8.84
CA THR A 82 -6.36 8.39 8.48
C THR A 82 -7.60 7.95 7.71
N PHE A 83 -7.45 7.08 6.72
CA PHE A 83 -8.55 6.61 5.87
C PHE A 83 -9.74 6.04 6.68
N ASN A 84 -9.48 5.34 7.79
CA ASN A 84 -10.51 4.82 8.68
C ASN A 84 -11.36 5.92 9.35
N LYS A 85 -10.77 7.08 9.64
CA LYS A 85 -11.47 8.24 10.22
C LYS A 85 -11.99 9.20 9.17
N LEU A 86 -11.49 9.12 7.95
CA LEU A 86 -11.87 9.99 6.85
C LEU A 86 -13.36 9.89 6.56
N HIS A 87 -13.91 8.67 6.51
CA HIS A 87 -15.33 8.46 6.20
C HIS A 87 -16.27 9.15 7.19
N ASP A 88 -16.01 8.99 8.49
CA ASP A 88 -16.77 9.65 9.56
C ASP A 88 -16.64 11.18 9.46
N HIS A 89 -15.41 11.66 9.22
CA HIS A 89 -15.15 13.06 9.01
C HIS A 89 -15.83 13.63 7.76
N GLU A 90 -15.84 12.93 6.63
CA GLU A 90 -16.48 13.38 5.39
C GLU A 90 -17.99 13.51 5.55
N SER A 91 -18.63 12.59 6.29
CA SER A 91 -20.05 12.67 6.63
C SER A 91 -20.37 13.97 7.39
N TYR A 92 -19.59 14.28 8.42
CA TYR A 92 -19.75 15.51 9.19
C TYR A 92 -19.35 16.76 8.38
N CYS A 93 -18.17 16.73 7.75
CA CYS A 93 -17.59 17.85 7.03
C CYS A 93 -18.38 18.23 5.79
N GLY A 94 -18.99 17.26 5.10
CA GLY A 94 -19.89 17.51 3.98
C GLY A 94 -21.24 18.06 4.40
N ALA A 95 -21.72 17.71 5.60
CA ALA A 95 -22.96 18.24 6.18
C ALA A 95 -22.79 19.64 6.80
N ARG A 96 -21.55 20.09 7.05
CA ARG A 96 -21.29 21.47 7.48
C ARG A 96 -21.81 22.44 6.41
N THR A 97 -22.44 23.51 6.86
CA THR A 97 -22.86 24.61 5.99
C THR A 97 -21.83 25.72 6.00
N GLU A 98 -21.47 26.21 4.83
CA GLU A 98 -20.66 27.41 4.63
C GLU A 98 -21.51 28.49 3.97
N THR A 99 -21.18 29.75 4.21
CA THR A 99 -21.90 30.87 3.63
C THR A 99 -21.48 31.07 2.18
N CYS A 100 -22.45 31.02 1.26
CA CYS A 100 -22.19 31.29 -0.15
C CYS A 100 -21.84 32.77 -0.34
N SER A 101 -20.71 33.06 -1.00
CA SER A 101 -20.29 34.44 -1.29
C SER A 101 -21.17 35.16 -2.32
N GLY A 102 -22.00 34.44 -3.09
CA GLY A 102 -22.91 35.01 -4.07
C GLY A 102 -24.26 35.43 -3.49
N CYS A 103 -24.94 34.50 -2.79
CA CYS A 103 -26.30 34.72 -2.26
C CYS A 103 -26.36 34.97 -0.75
N GLY A 104 -25.27 34.78 -0.01
CA GLY A 104 -25.22 34.93 1.45
C GLY A 104 -25.95 33.83 2.23
N LEU A 105 -26.53 32.83 1.56
CA LEU A 105 -27.20 31.70 2.20
C LEU A 105 -26.18 30.66 2.68
N ASN A 106 -26.54 29.95 3.75
CA ASN A 106 -25.76 28.84 4.26
C ASN A 106 -26.07 27.58 3.43
N VAL A 107 -25.07 27.10 2.70
CA VAL A 107 -25.16 25.94 1.81
C VAL A 107 -24.22 24.87 2.32
N MET A 108 -24.64 23.60 2.32
CA MET A 108 -23.79 22.49 2.75
C MET A 108 -22.54 22.38 1.86
N VAL A 109 -21.37 22.06 2.43
CA VAL A 109 -20.10 21.99 1.71
C VAL A 109 -20.12 20.97 0.58
N LYS A 110 -20.85 19.86 0.75
CA LYS A 110 -21.06 18.89 -0.32
C LYS A 110 -21.86 19.46 -1.49
N ASP A 111 -22.87 20.28 -1.19
CA ASP A 111 -23.79 20.88 -2.16
C ASP A 111 -23.21 22.18 -2.76
N LEU A 112 -22.20 22.78 -2.14
CA LEU A 112 -21.49 23.96 -2.64
C LEU A 112 -20.84 23.73 -4.01
N LYS A 113 -20.43 22.49 -4.32
CA LYS A 113 -19.90 22.13 -5.64
C LYS A 113 -20.97 22.13 -6.73
N GLU A 114 -22.21 21.78 -6.38
CA GLU A 114 -23.36 21.75 -7.30
C GLU A 114 -24.17 23.05 -7.26
N HIS A 115 -23.94 23.89 -6.24
CA HIS A 115 -24.59 25.18 -6.11
C HIS A 115 -24.20 26.09 -7.27
N PRO A 116 -25.17 26.63 -8.02
CA PRO A 116 -24.88 27.49 -9.16
C PRO A 116 -24.07 28.72 -8.70
N ARG A 117 -23.04 29.09 -9.48
CA ARG A 117 -22.21 30.28 -9.21
C ARG A 117 -23.00 31.58 -9.19
N VAL A 118 -24.17 31.58 -9.83
CA VAL A 118 -25.14 32.68 -9.81
C VAL A 118 -26.35 32.18 -9.06
N CYS A 119 -26.39 32.52 -7.79
CA CYS A 119 -27.44 32.17 -6.85
C CYS A 119 -28.03 33.51 -6.37
N GLY A 120 -29.33 33.68 -6.62
CA GLY A 120 -30.08 34.91 -6.37
C GLY A 120 -31.56 34.59 -6.28
#